data_AF-A0A0N9MZE5-F1
#
_entry.id   AF-A0A0N9MZE5-F1
#
_cell.length_a   1.000
_cell.length_b   1.000
_cell.length_c   1.000
_cell.angle_alpha   90.00
_cell.angle_beta   90.00
_cell.angle_gamma   90.00
#
_symmetry.space_group_name_H-M   'P 1'
#
loop_
_entity.id
_entity.type
_entity.pdbx_description
1 polymer ?
#
loop_
_entity_poly.entity_id
_entity_poly.type
_entity_poly.pdbx_seq_one_letter_code
_entity_poly.pdbx_strand_id
1 'polypeptide(L)'
;MTTPRPSDDPDRPRIPTQAELDAEDMAEIARRSKDNDHNNRYPARPVDPGAPPRVLTRDARIVFYIAAAACAAWMIYGFVNLSWLESLMAERLLPGLESVKGIDPDTKAVSMADFWTPGLLIGIPLFTALGYPLLVGIAKGHSRNVRSIYLSLIVVTVLFTIVGSDLLFGYPEVSVVARVLAWIHCGALVLSGLITLRKQVSEWLPLSMAAKPFRRSRDE
;
A
#
# COMPACT_ATOMS: atom_id res chain seq x y z
N MET A 1 2.46 66.95 -34.01
CA MET A 1 2.28 65.49 -33.91
C MET A 1 3.62 64.83 -34.20
N THR A 2 4.30 64.37 -33.16
CA THR A 2 5.60 63.69 -33.24
C THR A 2 5.52 62.49 -32.30
N THR A 3 5.67 61.28 -32.86
CA THR A 3 5.69 60.02 -32.11
C THR A 3 6.93 59.94 -31.21
N PRO A 4 6.84 59.46 -29.96
CA PRO A 4 8.02 59.30 -29.11
C PRO A 4 8.83 58.06 -29.55
N ARG A 5 10.14 58.24 -29.75
CA ARG A 5 11.11 57.13 -29.80
C ARG A 5 11.23 56.48 -28.42
N PRO A 6 11.54 55.18 -28.31
CA PRO A 6 11.84 54.57 -27.03
C PRO A 6 13.15 55.16 -26.51
N SER A 7 13.07 55.76 -25.32
CA SER A 7 14.20 56.29 -24.57
C SER A 7 15.03 55.14 -24.00
N ASP A 8 16.33 55.13 -24.30
CA ASP A 8 17.35 54.37 -23.57
C ASP A 8 17.49 54.97 -22.18
N ASP A 9 16.86 54.34 -21.19
CA ASP A 9 16.93 54.69 -19.78
C ASP A 9 17.93 53.74 -19.09
N PRO A 10 19.13 54.21 -18.70
CA PRO A 10 20.22 53.36 -18.22
C PRO A 10 19.99 52.77 -16.82
N ASP A 11 18.97 53.22 -16.09
CA ASP A 11 18.66 52.78 -14.71
C ASP A 11 17.43 51.85 -14.61
N ARG A 12 16.89 51.36 -15.73
CA ARG A 12 15.84 50.33 -15.68
C ARG A 12 16.43 48.99 -15.21
N PRO A 13 15.77 48.26 -14.29
CA PRO A 13 16.16 46.91 -13.95
C PRO A 13 16.20 46.08 -15.23
N ARG A 14 17.39 45.61 -15.62
CA ARG A 14 17.58 44.74 -16.79
C ARG A 14 16.71 43.50 -16.58
N ILE A 15 15.63 43.39 -17.35
CA ILE A 15 14.81 42.19 -17.39
C ILE A 15 15.63 41.14 -18.14
N PRO A 16 15.97 40.00 -17.52
CA PRO A 16 16.73 38.95 -18.18
C PRO A 16 16.03 38.50 -19.46
N THR A 17 16.81 38.28 -20.50
CA THR A 17 16.29 37.72 -21.75
C THR A 17 15.91 36.26 -21.54
N GLN A 18 15.02 35.73 -22.39
CA GLN A 18 14.61 34.32 -22.33
C GLN A 18 15.81 33.36 -22.35
N ALA A 19 16.85 33.69 -23.10
CA ALA A 19 18.08 32.91 -23.18
C ALA A 19 18.90 32.91 -21.87
N GLU A 20 18.85 34.02 -21.11
CA GLU A 20 19.50 34.11 -19.80
C GLU A 20 18.75 33.29 -18.75
N LEU A 21 17.41 33.31 -18.78
CA LEU A 21 16.57 32.48 -17.90
C LEU A 21 16.76 30.98 -18.18
N ASP A 22 16.77 30.59 -19.45
CA ASP A 22 17.03 29.20 -19.84
C ASP A 22 18.43 28.75 -19.43
N ALA A 23 19.43 29.65 -19.50
CA ALA A 23 20.80 29.36 -19.04
C ALA A 23 20.89 29.21 -17.52
N GLU A 24 20.17 30.03 -16.75
CA GLU A 24 20.08 29.93 -15.30
C GLU A 24 19.40 28.63 -14.86
N ASP A 25 18.28 28.26 -15.49
CA ASP A 25 17.57 27.00 -15.23
C ASP A 25 18.45 25.79 -15.58
N MET A 26 19.13 25.83 -16.72
CA MET A 26 20.07 24.77 -17.13
C MET A 26 21.25 24.66 -16.17
N ALA A 27 21.77 25.79 -15.66
CA ALA A 27 22.82 25.81 -14.67
C ALA A 27 22.34 25.25 -13.32
N GLU A 28 21.11 25.55 -12.90
CA GLU A 28 20.53 25.00 -11.68
C GLU A 28 20.30 23.49 -11.79
N ILE A 29 19.78 23.01 -12.91
CA ILE A 29 19.62 21.58 -13.20
C ILE A 29 20.99 20.88 -13.20
N ALA A 30 22.01 21.49 -13.80
CA ALA A 30 23.37 20.93 -13.83
C ALA A 30 23.98 20.85 -12.41
N ARG A 31 23.79 21.88 -11.58
CA ARG A 31 24.23 21.86 -10.17
C ARG A 31 23.51 20.77 -9.37
N ARG A 32 22.17 20.73 -9.43
CA ARG A 32 21.36 19.68 -8.76
C ARG A 32 21.72 18.28 -9.25
N SER A 33 22.06 18.12 -10.53
CA SER A 33 22.51 16.85 -11.10
C SER A 33 23.87 16.44 -10.53
N LYS A 34 24.82 17.38 -10.44
CA LYS A 34 26.17 17.15 -9.90
C LYS A 34 26.13 16.80 -8.41
N ASP A 35 25.29 17.49 -7.64
CA ASP A 35 25.10 17.23 -6.20
C ASP A 35 24.46 15.85 -5.97
N ASN A 36 23.47 15.49 -6.78
CA ASN A 36 22.87 14.15 -6.75
C ASN A 36 23.87 13.05 -7.11
N ASP A 37 24.74 13.28 -8.10
CA ASP A 37 25.75 12.33 -8.54
C ASP A 37 26.87 12.17 -7.49
N HIS A 38 27.25 13.25 -6.81
CA HIS A 38 28.19 13.24 -5.69
C HIS A 38 27.63 12.45 -4.49
N ASN A 39 26.38 12.71 -4.10
CA ASN A 39 25.69 11.97 -3.04
C ASN A 39 25.53 10.46 -3.35
N ASN A 40 25.47 10.10 -4.63
CA ASN A 40 25.39 8.70 -5.06
C ASN A 40 26.75 7.99 -5.01
N ARG A 41 27.86 8.70 -5.31
CA ARG A 41 29.23 8.14 -5.22
C ARG A 41 29.76 8.07 -3.79
N TYR A 42 29.38 9.02 -2.95
CA TYR A 42 29.78 9.09 -1.55
C TYR A 42 28.53 9.15 -0.67
N PRO A 43 27.84 8.01 -0.47
CA PRO A 43 26.69 7.98 0.42
C PRO A 43 27.16 8.41 1.82
N ALA A 44 26.53 9.46 2.34
CA ALA A 44 26.80 9.93 3.70
C ALA A 44 26.59 8.77 4.69
N ARG A 45 27.48 8.67 5.68
CA ARG A 45 27.35 7.71 6.78
C ARG A 45 25.94 7.81 7.36
N PRO A 46 25.26 6.69 7.71
CA PRO A 46 23.90 6.76 8.24
C PRO A 46 23.87 7.71 9.44
N VAL A 47 23.29 8.89 9.24
CA VAL A 47 23.04 9.84 10.32
C VAL A 47 21.88 9.26 11.10
N ASP A 48 21.96 9.26 12.42
CA ASP A 48 20.84 8.85 13.27
C ASP A 48 19.59 9.65 12.83
N PRO A 49 18.55 8.99 12.30
CA PRO A 49 17.38 9.67 11.74
C PRO A 49 16.51 10.32 12.82
N GLY A 50 16.88 10.19 14.09
CA GLY A 50 16.12 10.67 15.22
C GLY A 50 14.90 9.79 15.50
N ALA A 51 14.09 10.21 16.47
CA ALA A 51 12.97 9.42 16.95
C ALA A 51 11.92 9.16 15.84
N PRO A 52 11.39 7.93 15.73
CA PRO A 52 10.37 7.60 14.75
C PRO A 52 9.07 8.42 14.97
N PRO A 53 8.43 8.93 13.90
CA PRO A 53 7.23 9.75 14.01
C PRO A 53 6.08 9.05 14.77
N ARG A 54 5.36 9.82 15.61
CA ARG A 54 4.20 9.31 16.39
C ARG A 54 3.09 8.73 15.52
N VAL A 55 2.90 9.27 14.33
CA VAL A 55 1.93 8.74 13.34
C VAL A 55 2.23 7.29 12.97
N LEU A 56 3.51 6.89 12.93
CA LEU A 56 3.93 5.51 12.63
C LEU A 56 3.90 4.61 13.87
N THR A 57 4.39 5.12 15.00
CA THR A 57 4.59 4.30 16.22
C THR A 57 3.33 4.15 17.07
N ARG A 58 2.38 5.06 16.94
CA ARG A 58 1.13 5.06 17.71
C ARG A 58 -0.08 4.97 16.78
N ASP A 59 -0.29 5.96 15.92
CA ASP A 59 -1.58 6.10 15.22
C ASP A 59 -1.81 4.94 14.23
N ALA A 60 -0.81 4.60 13.41
CA ALA A 60 -0.88 3.43 12.53
C ALA A 60 -1.08 2.12 13.32
N ARG A 61 -0.44 1.99 14.48
CA ARG A 61 -0.59 0.78 15.32
C ARG A 61 -1.97 0.66 15.95
N ILE A 62 -2.54 1.76 16.43
CA ILE A 62 -3.91 1.77 16.99
C ILE A 62 -4.89 1.35 15.91
N VAL A 63 -4.79 1.93 14.71
CA VAL A 63 -5.67 1.58 13.59
C VAL A 63 -5.47 0.12 13.18
N PHE A 64 -4.23 -0.37 13.14
CA PHE A 64 -3.95 -1.77 12.92
C PHE A 64 -4.56 -2.69 13.99
N TYR A 65 -4.53 -2.31 15.28
CA TYR A 65 -5.16 -3.09 16.34
C TYR A 65 -6.68 -3.13 16.21
N ILE A 66 -7.31 -2.04 15.79
CA ILE A 66 -8.74 -2.04 15.45
C ILE A 66 -9.01 -3.05 14.33
N ALA A 67 -8.17 -3.05 13.30
CA ALA A 67 -8.26 -4.01 12.20
C ALA A 67 -8.12 -5.45 12.70
N ALA A 68 -7.11 -5.74 13.53
CA ALA A 68 -6.86 -7.05 14.09
C ALA A 68 -7.98 -7.53 15.03
N ALA A 69 -8.55 -6.64 15.84
CA ALA A 69 -9.67 -6.97 16.72
C ALA A 69 -10.94 -7.30 15.92
N ALA A 70 -11.26 -6.51 14.89
CA ALA A 70 -12.34 -6.81 13.97
C ALA A 70 -12.10 -8.14 13.24
N CYS A 71 -10.86 -8.39 12.80
CA CYS A 71 -10.44 -9.64 12.19
C CYS A 71 -10.67 -10.84 13.10
N ALA A 72 -10.23 -10.75 14.36
CA ALA A 72 -10.41 -11.80 15.34
C ALA A 72 -11.90 -12.07 15.61
N ALA A 73 -12.72 -11.03 15.71
CA ALA A 73 -14.14 -11.16 15.98
C ALA A 73 -14.89 -11.93 14.88
N TRP A 74 -14.71 -11.55 13.59
CA TRP A 74 -15.37 -12.28 12.52
C TRP A 74 -14.75 -13.66 12.28
N MET A 75 -13.45 -13.84 12.55
CA MET A 75 -12.80 -15.15 12.48
C MET A 75 -13.40 -16.12 13.50
N ILE A 76 -13.57 -15.69 14.75
CA ILE A 76 -14.22 -16.48 15.80
C ILE A 76 -15.64 -16.85 15.38
N TYR A 77 -16.41 -15.88 14.85
CA TYR A 77 -17.74 -16.15 14.32
C TYR A 77 -17.71 -17.22 13.21
N GLY A 78 -16.76 -17.12 12.28
CA GLY A 78 -16.58 -18.07 11.19
C GLY A 78 -16.30 -19.50 11.70
N PHE A 79 -15.39 -19.65 12.67
CA PHE A 79 -15.08 -20.97 13.24
C PHE A 79 -16.22 -21.58 14.06
N VAL A 80 -16.95 -20.77 14.81
CA VAL A 80 -18.13 -21.25 15.57
C VAL A 80 -19.21 -21.79 14.63
N ASN A 81 -19.29 -21.27 13.41
CA ASN A 81 -20.28 -21.66 12.42
C ASN A 81 -19.66 -22.34 11.19
N LEU A 82 -18.53 -23.02 11.35
CA LEU A 82 -17.72 -23.53 10.23
C LEU A 82 -18.49 -24.47 9.32
N SER A 83 -19.08 -25.53 9.87
CA SER A 83 -19.80 -26.56 9.09
C SER A 83 -21.01 -25.98 8.35
N TRP A 84 -21.66 -24.97 8.95
CA TRP A 84 -22.76 -24.26 8.33
C TRP A 84 -22.30 -23.38 7.16
N LEU A 85 -21.18 -22.66 7.32
CA LEU A 85 -20.57 -21.86 6.26
C LEU A 85 -20.07 -22.73 5.10
N GLU A 86 -19.49 -23.90 5.40
CA GLU A 86 -19.08 -24.89 4.39
C GLU A 86 -20.29 -25.35 3.56
N SER A 87 -21.41 -25.65 4.22
CA SER A 87 -22.65 -26.03 3.55
C SER A 87 -23.15 -24.92 2.60
N LEU A 88 -23.22 -23.68 3.10
CA LEU A 88 -23.63 -22.52 2.28
C LEU A 88 -22.69 -22.29 1.09
N MET A 89 -21.39 -22.49 1.29
CA MET A 89 -20.43 -22.31 0.21
C MET A 89 -20.50 -23.42 -0.82
N ALA A 90 -20.76 -24.67 -0.41
CA ALA A 90 -21.00 -25.78 -1.33
C ALA A 90 -22.23 -25.49 -2.21
N GLU A 91 -23.34 -25.07 -1.60
CA GLU A 91 -24.55 -24.67 -2.32
C GLU A 91 -24.29 -23.53 -3.31
N ARG A 92 -23.43 -22.57 -2.94
CA ARG A 92 -23.06 -21.47 -3.84
C ARG A 92 -22.19 -21.91 -5.02
N LEU A 93 -21.33 -22.91 -4.82
CA LEU A 93 -20.42 -23.40 -5.86
C LEU A 93 -21.10 -24.37 -6.83
N LEU A 94 -22.15 -25.05 -6.39
CA LEU A 94 -22.83 -26.11 -7.14
C LEU A 94 -23.27 -25.66 -8.56
N PRO A 95 -23.96 -24.51 -8.76
CA PRO A 95 -24.41 -24.10 -10.09
C PRO A 95 -23.26 -23.85 -11.08
N GLY A 96 -22.08 -23.47 -10.56
CA GLY A 96 -20.89 -23.27 -11.39
C GLY A 96 -20.29 -24.59 -11.90
N LEU A 97 -20.47 -25.66 -11.14
CA LEU A 97 -19.87 -26.98 -11.42
C LEU A 97 -20.76 -27.87 -12.30
N GLU A 98 -22.06 -27.63 -12.36
CA GLU A 98 -22.99 -28.35 -13.26
C GLU A 98 -22.58 -28.26 -14.73
N SER A 99 -21.91 -27.17 -15.11
CA SER A 99 -21.43 -26.95 -16.49
C SER A 99 -20.13 -27.69 -16.84
N VAL A 100 -19.47 -28.33 -15.86
CA VAL A 100 -18.13 -28.91 -16.02
C VAL A 100 -18.22 -30.40 -16.32
N LYS A 101 -17.74 -30.80 -17.50
CA LYS A 101 -17.74 -32.21 -17.92
C LYS A 101 -16.74 -33.04 -17.13
N GLY A 102 -17.15 -34.25 -16.72
CA GLY A 102 -16.27 -35.27 -16.14
C GLY A 102 -16.03 -35.13 -14.63
N ILE A 103 -16.83 -34.31 -13.95
CA ILE A 103 -16.77 -34.11 -12.50
C ILE A 103 -18.17 -34.31 -11.93
N ASP A 104 -18.26 -34.95 -10.77
CA ASP A 104 -19.48 -34.98 -9.97
C ASP A 104 -19.64 -33.63 -9.22
N PRO A 105 -20.63 -32.78 -9.59
CA PRO A 105 -20.74 -31.42 -9.08
C PRO A 105 -20.92 -31.36 -7.57
N ASP A 106 -21.74 -32.23 -6.99
CA ASP A 106 -22.04 -32.25 -5.56
C ASP A 106 -20.79 -32.58 -4.73
N THR A 107 -20.13 -33.70 -5.04
CA THR A 107 -18.90 -34.10 -4.35
C THR A 107 -17.80 -33.05 -4.50
N LYS A 108 -17.70 -32.41 -5.67
CA LYS A 108 -16.67 -31.39 -5.90
C LYS A 108 -16.97 -30.08 -5.17
N ALA A 109 -18.24 -29.66 -5.12
CA ALA A 109 -18.66 -28.46 -4.42
C ALA A 109 -18.34 -28.56 -2.93
N VAL A 110 -18.70 -29.68 -2.29
CA VAL A 110 -18.38 -29.97 -0.88
C VAL A 110 -16.87 -29.98 -0.65
N SER A 111 -16.11 -30.72 -1.47
CA SER A 111 -14.65 -30.77 -1.35
C SER A 111 -13.99 -29.39 -1.48
N MET A 112 -14.50 -28.52 -2.35
CA MET A 112 -14.00 -27.15 -2.48
C MET A 112 -14.39 -26.30 -1.27
N ALA A 113 -15.62 -26.46 -0.77
CA ALA A 113 -16.09 -25.73 0.40
C ALA A 113 -15.28 -26.07 1.66
N ASP A 114 -15.03 -27.35 1.91
CA ASP A 114 -14.24 -27.88 3.02
C ASP A 114 -12.78 -27.39 2.98
N PHE A 115 -12.25 -27.09 1.78
CA PHE A 115 -10.90 -26.55 1.64
C PHE A 115 -10.87 -25.03 1.81
N TRP A 116 -11.72 -24.31 1.06
CA TRP A 116 -11.65 -22.86 0.99
C TRP A 116 -12.19 -22.17 2.24
N THR A 117 -13.20 -22.72 2.91
CA THR A 117 -13.80 -22.07 4.09
C THR A 117 -12.78 -21.93 5.21
N PRO A 118 -12.17 -23.03 5.73
CA PRO A 118 -11.12 -22.90 6.73
C PRO A 118 -9.87 -22.21 6.17
N GLY A 119 -9.55 -22.42 4.88
CA GLY A 119 -8.42 -21.75 4.23
C GLY A 119 -8.50 -20.22 4.30
N LEU A 120 -9.68 -19.64 4.04
CA LEU A 120 -9.92 -18.20 4.13
C LEU A 120 -10.01 -17.73 5.59
N LEU A 121 -10.67 -18.51 6.46
CA LEU A 121 -10.79 -18.20 7.89
C LEU A 121 -9.45 -18.21 8.62
N ILE A 122 -8.46 -19.00 8.17
CA ILE A 122 -7.10 -19.03 8.73
C ILE A 122 -6.17 -18.06 7.99
N GLY A 123 -6.25 -18.07 6.66
CA GLY A 123 -5.32 -17.33 5.80
C GLY A 123 -5.40 -15.83 6.04
N ILE A 124 -6.60 -15.24 6.00
CA ILE A 124 -6.75 -13.78 6.15
C ILE A 124 -6.22 -13.29 7.52
N PRO A 125 -6.56 -13.91 8.66
CA PRO A 125 -5.97 -13.54 9.96
C PRO A 125 -4.47 -13.75 10.02
N LEU A 126 -3.93 -14.81 9.40
CA LEU A 126 -2.49 -15.02 9.32
C LEU A 126 -1.78 -13.88 8.60
N PHE A 127 -2.27 -13.51 7.41
CA PHE A 127 -1.74 -12.37 6.64
C PHE A 127 -1.87 -11.06 7.41
N THR A 128 -2.99 -10.86 8.11
CA THR A 128 -3.19 -9.71 9.00
C THR A 128 -2.14 -9.68 10.11
N ALA A 129 -1.92 -10.81 10.80
CA ALA A 129 -0.93 -10.94 11.87
C ALA A 129 0.50 -10.66 11.40
N LEU A 130 0.86 -11.10 10.18
CA LEU A 130 2.15 -10.78 9.55
C LEU A 130 2.35 -9.28 9.29
N GLY A 131 1.28 -8.49 9.20
CA GLY A 131 1.36 -7.04 9.08
C GLY A 131 1.97 -6.35 10.29
N TYR A 132 1.78 -6.90 11.50
CA TYR A 132 2.31 -6.30 12.72
C TYR A 132 3.85 -6.25 12.80
N PRO A 133 4.59 -7.36 12.63
CA PRO A 133 6.05 -7.33 12.67
C PRO A 133 6.64 -6.45 11.57
N LEU A 134 6.00 -6.36 10.40
CA LEU A 134 6.40 -5.42 9.35
C LEU A 134 6.22 -3.97 9.81
N LEU A 135 5.06 -3.60 10.37
CA LEU A 135 4.81 -2.25 10.88
C LEU A 135 5.82 -1.85 11.98
N VAL A 136 6.15 -2.78 12.87
CA VAL A 136 7.23 -2.60 13.87
C VAL A 136 8.60 -2.49 13.20
N GLY A 137 8.85 -3.29 12.18
CA GLY A 137 10.08 -3.31 11.39
C GLY A 137 10.34 -1.99 10.66
N ILE A 138 9.30 -1.29 10.18
CA ILE A 138 9.45 0.06 9.58
C ILE A 138 10.04 1.01 10.61
N ALA A 139 9.51 1.01 11.83
CA ALA A 139 9.92 1.93 12.88
C ALA A 139 11.31 1.59 13.46
N LYS A 140 11.63 0.29 13.63
CA LYS A 140 12.91 -0.15 14.18
C LYS A 140 14.05 -0.12 13.15
N GLY A 141 13.76 -0.53 11.92
CA GLY A 141 14.76 -0.70 10.86
C GLY A 141 14.93 0.50 9.95
N HIS A 142 14.15 1.58 10.16
CA HIS A 142 14.20 2.80 9.35
C HIS A 142 14.23 2.51 7.84
N SER A 143 13.39 1.57 7.38
CA SER A 143 13.51 0.98 6.05
C SER A 143 12.28 1.23 5.19
N ARG A 144 12.51 1.94 4.08
CA ARG A 144 11.48 2.17 3.05
C ARG A 144 11.06 0.88 2.36
N ASN A 145 11.96 -0.10 2.25
CA ASN A 145 11.66 -1.41 1.67
C ASN A 145 10.68 -2.19 2.55
N VAL A 146 10.88 -2.18 3.88
CA VAL A 146 9.93 -2.81 4.81
C VAL A 146 8.55 -2.14 4.73
N ARG A 147 8.51 -0.81 4.55
CA ARG A 147 7.24 -0.11 4.31
C ARG A 147 6.58 -0.56 3.00
N SER A 148 7.34 -0.69 1.92
CA SER A 148 6.79 -1.18 0.65
C SER A 148 6.23 -2.60 0.79
N ILE A 149 6.94 -3.50 1.49
CA ILE A 149 6.46 -4.87 1.76
C ILE A 149 5.19 -4.84 2.60
N TYR A 150 5.14 -3.99 3.64
CA TYR A 150 3.94 -3.80 4.47
C TYR A 150 2.73 -3.34 3.64
N LEU A 151 2.92 -2.37 2.75
CA LEU A 151 1.85 -1.87 1.88
C LEU A 151 1.39 -2.94 0.89
N SER A 152 2.31 -3.68 0.27
CA SER A 152 1.98 -4.80 -0.60
C SER A 152 1.19 -5.87 0.15
N LEU A 153 1.60 -6.20 1.39
CA LEU A 153 0.89 -7.13 2.23
C LEU A 153 -0.54 -6.64 2.51
N ILE A 154 -0.73 -5.37 2.90
CA ILE A 154 -2.06 -4.79 3.11
C ILE A 154 -2.92 -4.92 1.86
N VAL A 155 -2.39 -4.58 0.68
CA VAL A 155 -3.15 -4.66 -0.58
C VAL A 155 -3.62 -6.10 -0.82
N VAL A 156 -2.73 -7.08 -0.68
CA VAL A 156 -3.08 -8.49 -0.81
C VAL A 156 -4.13 -8.90 0.23
N THR A 157 -3.93 -8.56 1.50
CA THR A 157 -4.87 -8.91 2.58
C THR A 157 -6.24 -8.27 2.37
N VAL A 158 -6.30 -7.03 1.90
CA VAL A 158 -7.54 -6.31 1.58
C VAL A 158 -8.28 -7.00 0.43
N LEU A 159 -7.59 -7.37 -0.65
CA LEU A 159 -8.19 -8.10 -1.77
C LEU A 159 -8.78 -9.44 -1.31
N PHE A 160 -8.00 -10.21 -0.53
CA PHE A 160 -8.49 -11.46 0.06
C PHE A 160 -9.65 -11.25 1.02
N THR A 161 -9.66 -10.15 1.78
CA THR A 161 -10.75 -9.84 2.70
C THR A 161 -12.03 -9.47 1.96
N ILE A 162 -11.95 -8.74 0.84
CA ILE A 162 -13.13 -8.39 0.03
C ILE A 162 -13.73 -9.66 -0.58
N VAL A 163 -12.91 -10.47 -1.25
CA VAL A 163 -13.37 -11.72 -1.88
C VAL A 163 -13.83 -12.72 -0.83
N GLY A 164 -13.05 -12.89 0.24
CA GLY A 164 -13.37 -13.78 1.34
C GLY A 164 -14.63 -13.36 2.10
N SER A 165 -14.85 -12.07 2.32
CA SER A 165 -16.08 -11.59 2.96
C SER A 165 -17.31 -11.85 2.10
N ASP A 166 -17.21 -11.77 0.78
CA ASP A 166 -18.33 -12.09 -0.10
C ASP A 166 -18.59 -13.59 -0.16
N LEU A 167 -17.54 -14.41 -0.21
CA LEU A 167 -17.66 -15.86 -0.23
C LEU A 167 -18.12 -16.45 1.11
N LEU A 168 -17.67 -15.89 2.24
CA LEU A 168 -17.98 -16.41 3.58
C LEU A 168 -19.26 -15.79 4.15
N PHE A 169 -19.48 -14.49 3.94
CA PHE A 169 -20.55 -13.75 4.64
C PHE A 169 -21.53 -13.10 3.66
N GLY A 170 -21.47 -13.50 2.38
CA GLY A 170 -22.31 -12.97 1.31
C GLY A 170 -23.80 -13.28 1.43
N TYR A 171 -24.14 -14.22 2.32
CA TYR A 171 -25.44 -14.88 2.40
C TYR A 171 -26.45 -14.09 3.25
N PRO A 172 -27.76 -14.13 2.91
CA PRO A 172 -28.81 -13.47 3.70
C PRO A 172 -28.99 -14.08 5.10
N GLU A 173 -28.61 -15.34 5.29
CA GLU A 173 -28.71 -16.05 6.57
C GLU A 173 -27.57 -15.66 7.54
N VAL A 174 -26.47 -15.10 7.03
CA VAL A 174 -25.33 -14.68 7.85
C VAL A 174 -25.62 -13.37 8.56
N SER A 175 -25.18 -13.29 9.83
CA SER A 175 -25.33 -12.08 10.63
C SER A 175 -24.69 -10.87 9.96
N VAL A 176 -25.47 -9.79 9.84
CA VAL A 176 -25.01 -8.50 9.33
C VAL A 176 -23.78 -7.99 10.08
N VAL A 177 -23.66 -8.31 11.37
CA VAL A 177 -22.52 -7.91 12.22
C VAL A 177 -21.21 -8.49 11.69
N ALA A 178 -21.17 -9.77 11.30
CA ALA A 178 -19.97 -10.41 10.77
C ALA A 178 -19.51 -9.75 9.46
N ARG A 179 -20.47 -9.43 8.59
CA ARG A 179 -20.22 -8.71 7.33
C ARG A 179 -19.67 -7.31 7.57
N VAL A 180 -20.26 -6.56 8.51
CA VAL A 180 -19.78 -5.22 8.90
C VAL A 180 -18.38 -5.29 9.50
N LEU A 181 -18.09 -6.29 10.34
CA LEU A 181 -16.75 -6.47 10.92
C LEU A 181 -15.68 -6.74 9.86
N ALA A 182 -15.99 -7.51 8.81
CA ALA A 182 -15.07 -7.73 7.70
C ALA A 182 -14.76 -6.42 6.94
N TRP A 183 -15.75 -5.55 6.75
CA TRP A 183 -15.55 -4.22 6.17
C TRP A 183 -14.78 -3.26 7.07
N ILE A 184 -15.04 -3.28 8.38
CA ILE A 184 -14.26 -2.52 9.38
C ILE A 184 -12.80 -2.96 9.35
N HIS A 185 -12.56 -4.27 9.33
CA HIS A 185 -11.22 -4.86 9.20
C HIS A 185 -10.50 -4.31 7.94
N CYS A 186 -11.17 -4.36 6.79
CA CYS A 186 -10.65 -3.84 5.53
C CYS A 186 -10.32 -2.33 5.60
N GLY A 187 -11.27 -1.51 6.02
CA GLY A 187 -11.10 -0.05 6.11
C GLY A 187 -9.99 0.34 7.09
N ALA A 188 -9.89 -0.34 8.22
CA ALA A 188 -8.84 -0.11 9.20
C ALA A 188 -7.45 -0.51 8.64
N LEU A 189 -7.31 -1.64 7.94
CA LEU A 189 -6.03 -2.00 7.31
C LEU A 189 -5.57 -0.95 6.28
N VAL A 190 -6.48 -0.51 5.41
CA VAL A 190 -6.18 0.54 4.42
C VAL A 190 -5.74 1.82 5.12
N LEU A 191 -6.49 2.26 6.13
CA LEU A 191 -6.16 3.48 6.88
C LEU A 191 -4.81 3.37 7.59
N SER A 192 -4.48 2.21 8.17
CA SER A 192 -3.17 1.94 8.74
C SER A 192 -2.06 2.11 7.70
N GLY A 193 -2.24 1.53 6.51
CA GLY A 193 -1.32 1.70 5.37
C GLY A 193 -1.15 3.16 4.96
N LEU A 194 -2.25 3.90 4.79
CA LEU A 194 -2.23 5.32 4.42
C LEU A 194 -1.49 6.19 5.45
N ILE A 195 -1.60 5.87 6.74
CA ILE A 195 -0.87 6.60 7.79
C ILE A 195 0.65 6.44 7.59
N THR A 196 1.13 5.28 7.15
CA THR A 196 2.56 5.07 6.85
C THR A 196 3.07 5.84 5.61
N LEU A 197 2.15 6.34 4.78
CA LEU A 197 2.46 7.14 3.59
C LEU A 197 2.48 8.65 3.87
N ARG A 198 2.04 9.08 5.05
CA ARG A 198 2.02 10.51 5.42
C ARG A 198 3.39 11.16 5.24
N LYS A 199 3.37 12.45 4.87
CA LYS A 199 4.57 13.26 4.61
C LYS A 199 5.62 13.12 5.71
N GLN A 200 5.23 13.21 6.98
CA GLN A 200 6.11 13.05 8.15
C GLN A 200 6.88 11.71 8.16
N VAL A 201 6.25 10.61 7.74
CA VAL A 201 6.90 9.29 7.68
C VAL A 201 7.78 9.19 6.44
N SER A 202 7.33 9.76 5.32
CA SER A 202 8.05 9.73 4.05
C SER A 202 9.31 10.60 4.04
N GLU A 203 9.32 11.70 4.79
CA GLU A 203 10.49 12.57 5.02
C GLU A 203 11.45 11.97 6.04
N TRP A 204 10.93 11.26 7.04
CA TRP A 204 11.77 10.53 7.99
C TRP A 204 12.49 9.38 7.28
N LEU A 205 11.77 8.52 6.54
CA LEU A 205 12.36 7.36 5.87
C LEU A 205 13.45 7.73 4.84
N PRO A 206 14.42 6.84 4.58
CA PRO A 206 15.49 7.11 3.65
C PRO A 206 14.96 7.40 2.24
N LEU A 207 15.72 8.23 1.51
CA LEU A 207 15.44 8.55 0.11
C LEU A 207 15.32 7.24 -0.71
N SER A 208 14.39 7.22 -1.67
CA SER A 208 14.23 6.04 -2.51
C SER A 208 15.51 5.82 -3.30
N MET A 209 16.14 4.65 -3.12
CA MET A 209 17.17 4.14 -4.04
C MET A 209 16.49 3.70 -5.33
N ALA A 210 15.89 4.64 -6.07
CA ALA A 210 15.46 4.38 -7.42
C ALA A 210 16.74 4.18 -8.23
N ALA A 211 16.99 2.93 -8.66
CA ALA A 211 17.99 2.66 -9.68
C ALA A 211 17.62 3.52 -10.90
N LYS A 212 18.44 4.55 -11.18
CA LYS A 212 18.26 5.34 -12.40
C LYS A 212 18.39 4.40 -13.60
N PRO A 213 17.55 4.55 -14.64
CA PRO A 213 17.70 3.75 -15.85
C PRO A 213 19.11 3.93 -16.39
N PHE A 214 19.82 2.82 -16.61
CA PHE A 214 21.12 2.80 -17.27
C PHE A 214 20.96 3.51 -18.62
N ARG A 215 21.56 4.69 -18.76
CA ARG A 215 21.64 5.36 -20.04
C ARG A 215 22.62 4.52 -20.87
N ARG A 216 22.10 3.69 -21.78
CA ARG A 216 22.91 2.95 -22.75
C ARG A 216 23.78 3.99 -23.47
N SER A 217 25.11 3.86 -23.41
CA SER A 217 25.98 4.64 -24.28
C SER A 217 25.50 4.38 -25.70
N ARG A 218 25.11 5.44 -26.40
CA ARG A 218 24.87 5.36 -27.82
C ARG A 218 26.28 5.41 -28.41
N ASP A 219 26.79 4.24 -28.78
CA ASP A 219 28.10 4.12 -29.41
C ASP A 219 28.10 5.00 -30.68
N GLU A 220 29.00 5.98 -30.71
CA GLU A 220 29.51 6.65 -31.92
C GLU A 220 30.93 6.13 -32.16
#